data_AF-A0A3D8Q9R1-F1
#
_entry.id   AF-A0A3D8Q9R1-F1
#
_cell.length_a   1.000
_cell.length_b   1.000
_cell.length_c   1.000
_cell.angle_alpha   90.00
_cell.angle_beta   90.00
_cell.angle_gamma   90.00
#
_symmetry.space_group_name_H-M   'P 1'
#
loop_
_entity.id
_entity.type
_entity.pdbx_description
1 polymer ?
#
loop_
_entity_poly.entity_id
_entity_poly.type
_entity_poly.pdbx_seq_one_letter_code
_entity_poly.pdbx_strand_id
1 'polypeptide(L)'
;MDDADAKATCPPSDDITAVLRSWYGAALHYLNKSEYMRHYDIRTVQAIAILNISFNNFGDDNLYHIMWASGIRIAQNIVSPTVVDIDYLLSPKFRLGVYSPCITDRDFDTPLPSLPDDQTHNLVSGCEFPDPIFYHIALAKISSLYHRFRIALRAGPSDVAELVRVSDGLLAEMIDQLPPHLNPDEQKTTQTEERDEMYPWAPWQKFDLALTLLAIRLNINRTLQSQWSESSKTLSGQRSISLDCARSIIWISSKWQYPTVQRRQWHHSLQLSTAGVTLALEAKKQEIPISSELKSDVEHCIGLLNEVESPNAIAHRCVKLLTELLNGV
;
A
#
# COMPACT_ATOMS: atom_id res chain seq x y z
N MET A 1 -0.06 -1.46 -18.99
CA MET A 1 -0.05 -0.19 -19.71
C MET A 1 1.38 0.31 -19.80
N ASP A 2 2.20 -0.31 -20.64
CA ASP A 2 3.49 0.27 -21.04
C ASP A 2 3.28 1.55 -21.90
N ASP A 3 4.37 2.18 -22.36
CA ASP A 3 4.25 3.36 -23.23
C ASP A 3 3.60 3.01 -24.60
N ALA A 4 3.57 1.74 -25.01
CA ALA A 4 2.91 1.28 -26.23
C ALA A 4 1.40 1.10 -26.03
N ASP A 5 0.97 0.52 -24.92
CA ASP A 5 -0.41 0.45 -24.46
C ASP A 5 -0.97 1.86 -24.25
N ALA A 6 -0.18 2.76 -23.63
CA ALA A 6 -0.57 4.15 -23.44
C ALA A 6 -0.77 4.84 -24.81
N LYS A 7 0.11 4.60 -25.78
CA LYS A 7 -0.07 5.09 -27.16
C LYS A 7 -1.25 4.44 -27.87
N ALA A 8 -1.55 3.17 -27.59
CA ALA A 8 -2.70 2.46 -28.12
C ALA A 8 -4.04 3.03 -27.61
N THR A 9 -4.03 3.74 -26.47
CA THR A 9 -5.20 4.53 -26.03
C THR A 9 -5.43 5.81 -26.83
N CYS A 10 -4.58 6.11 -27.83
CA CYS A 10 -4.60 7.32 -28.66
C CYS A 10 -4.75 8.60 -27.82
N PRO A 11 -3.78 8.88 -26.91
CA PRO A 11 -3.84 10.05 -26.06
C PRO A 11 -3.80 11.32 -26.93
N PRO A 12 -4.41 12.42 -26.46
CA PRO A 12 -4.48 13.67 -27.22
C PRO A 12 -3.11 14.34 -27.46
N SER A 13 -2.03 13.83 -26.86
CA SER A 13 -0.65 14.26 -27.05
C SER A 13 0.29 13.10 -26.80
N ASP A 14 1.44 13.09 -27.50
CA ASP A 14 2.55 12.16 -27.26
C ASP A 14 3.27 12.42 -25.92
N ASP A 15 3.11 13.62 -25.35
CA ASP A 15 3.56 13.92 -24.00
C ASP A 15 2.58 13.36 -22.97
N ILE A 16 2.75 12.07 -22.65
CA ILE A 16 1.95 11.33 -21.67
C ILE A 16 1.95 12.03 -20.30
N THR A 17 3.07 12.67 -19.91
CA THR A 17 3.15 13.37 -18.62
C THR A 17 2.24 14.60 -18.61
N ALA A 18 2.24 15.39 -19.70
CA ALA A 18 1.32 16.52 -19.84
C ALA A 18 -0.15 16.08 -19.91
N VAL A 19 -0.45 14.95 -20.58
CA VAL A 19 -1.80 14.38 -20.63
C VAL A 19 -2.28 13.98 -19.23
N LEU A 20 -1.45 13.26 -18.47
CA LEU A 20 -1.78 12.85 -17.11
C LEU A 20 -1.99 14.04 -16.18
N ARG A 21 -1.15 15.08 -16.27
CA ARG A 21 -1.32 16.33 -15.50
C ARG A 21 -2.61 17.05 -15.88
N SER A 22 -2.95 17.09 -17.17
CA SER A 22 -4.19 17.72 -17.65
C SER A 22 -5.43 16.97 -17.18
N TRP A 23 -5.40 15.63 -17.25
CA TRP A 23 -6.47 14.78 -16.71
C TRP A 23 -6.65 14.98 -15.21
N TYR A 24 -5.56 14.98 -14.46
CA TYR A 24 -5.58 15.22 -13.02
C TYR A 24 -6.15 16.60 -12.67
N GLY A 25 -5.69 17.66 -13.34
CA GLY A 25 -6.21 19.02 -13.16
C GLY A 25 -7.69 19.14 -13.52
N ALA A 26 -8.13 18.51 -14.61
CA ALA A 26 -9.53 18.49 -15.01
C ALA A 26 -10.41 17.74 -14.01
N ALA A 27 -9.97 16.57 -13.52
CA ALA A 27 -10.69 15.79 -12.54
C ALA A 27 -10.89 16.57 -11.22
N LEU A 28 -9.85 17.28 -10.75
CA LEU A 28 -9.97 18.17 -9.59
C LEU A 28 -10.90 19.35 -9.85
N HIS A 29 -10.84 19.95 -11.04
CA HIS A 29 -11.73 21.04 -11.41
C HIS A 29 -13.20 20.61 -11.34
N TYR A 30 -13.54 19.46 -11.94
CA TYR A 30 -14.91 18.96 -11.95
C TYR A 30 -15.37 18.43 -10.59
N LEU A 31 -14.47 17.86 -9.79
CA LEU A 31 -14.76 17.50 -8.40
C LEU A 31 -15.11 18.74 -7.58
N ASN A 32 -14.36 19.84 -7.71
CA ASN A 32 -14.70 21.09 -7.03
C ASN A 32 -16.01 21.69 -7.55
N LYS A 33 -16.24 21.64 -8.87
CA LYS A 33 -17.46 22.16 -9.50
C LYS A 33 -18.72 21.40 -9.10
N SER A 34 -18.62 20.13 -8.71
CA SER A 34 -19.77 19.37 -8.19
C SER A 34 -20.19 19.78 -6.78
N GLU A 35 -19.46 20.71 -6.15
CA GLU A 35 -19.66 21.09 -4.75
C GLU A 35 -19.69 19.86 -3.83
N TYR A 36 -18.75 18.93 -4.04
CA TYR A 36 -18.71 17.61 -3.42
C TYR A 36 -18.73 17.60 -1.87
N MET A 37 -18.39 18.74 -1.25
CA MET A 37 -18.49 18.94 0.21
C MET A 37 -19.91 19.29 0.69
N ARG A 38 -20.81 19.70 -0.21
CA ARG A 38 -22.22 20.03 0.07
C ARG A 38 -23.16 18.89 -0.29
N HIS A 39 -22.81 18.09 -1.30
CA HIS A 39 -23.62 16.99 -1.79
C HIS A 39 -22.87 15.68 -1.60
N TYR A 40 -23.25 14.93 -0.57
CA TYR A 40 -22.63 13.63 -0.29
C TYR A 40 -23.11 12.60 -1.30
N ASP A 41 -22.15 12.01 -2.01
CA ASP A 41 -22.39 11.03 -3.06
C ASP A 41 -21.29 9.97 -3.03
N ILE A 42 -21.64 8.70 -3.21
CA ILE A 42 -20.68 7.60 -3.26
C ILE A 42 -19.69 7.77 -4.42
N ARG A 43 -20.12 8.39 -5.52
CA ARG A 43 -19.28 8.70 -6.69
C ARG A 43 -18.16 9.67 -6.34
N THR A 44 -18.39 10.57 -5.39
CA THR A 44 -17.34 11.45 -4.84
C THR A 44 -16.27 10.64 -4.10
N VAL A 45 -16.70 9.67 -3.27
CA VAL A 45 -15.76 8.79 -2.55
C VAL A 45 -14.93 7.98 -3.54
N GLN A 46 -15.56 7.42 -4.57
CA GLN A 46 -14.88 6.68 -5.65
C GLN A 46 -13.89 7.57 -6.41
N ALA A 47 -14.29 8.79 -6.79
CA ALA A 47 -13.41 9.74 -7.47
C ALA A 47 -12.19 10.10 -6.61
N ILE A 48 -12.38 10.37 -5.32
CA ILE A 48 -11.30 10.64 -4.37
C ILE A 48 -10.37 9.42 -4.24
N ALA A 49 -10.92 8.20 -4.17
CA ALA A 49 -10.13 6.96 -4.09
C ALA A 49 -9.29 6.73 -5.36
N ILE A 50 -9.83 7.02 -6.55
CA ILE A 50 -9.08 6.91 -7.82
C ILE A 50 -7.99 7.98 -7.91
N LEU A 51 -8.32 9.24 -7.59
CA LEU A 51 -7.35 10.34 -7.56
C LEU A 51 -6.24 10.12 -6.53
N ASN A 52 -6.49 9.26 -5.54
CA ASN A 52 -5.52 8.88 -4.53
C ASN A 52 -4.22 8.32 -5.07
N ILE A 53 -4.34 7.54 -6.14
CA ILE A 53 -3.22 6.93 -6.83
C ILE A 53 -2.32 8.01 -7.45
N SER A 54 -2.85 9.22 -7.68
CA SER A 54 -2.20 10.31 -8.39
C SER A 54 -1.66 11.45 -7.52
N PHE A 55 -2.30 11.82 -6.40
CA PHE A 55 -1.88 12.99 -5.59
C PHE A 55 -0.39 12.98 -5.23
N ASN A 56 0.07 11.86 -4.66
CA ASN A 56 1.45 11.73 -4.20
C ASN A 56 2.44 11.55 -5.37
N ASN A 57 1.99 11.04 -6.53
CA ASN A 57 2.82 11.03 -7.74
C ASN A 57 3.16 12.46 -8.18
N PHE A 58 2.17 13.37 -8.10
CA PHE A 58 2.33 14.77 -8.48
C PHE A 58 2.88 15.68 -7.36
N GLY A 59 3.08 15.16 -6.15
CA GLY A 59 3.64 15.89 -5.02
C GLY A 59 2.63 16.72 -4.21
N ASP A 60 1.33 16.50 -4.41
CA ASP A 60 0.26 17.22 -3.73
C ASP A 60 -0.12 16.58 -2.37
N ASP A 61 0.87 16.43 -1.48
CA ASP A 61 0.72 15.71 -0.20
C ASP A 61 -0.35 16.34 0.72
N ASN A 62 -0.46 17.68 0.74
CA ASN A 62 -1.49 18.36 1.51
C ASN A 62 -2.89 18.06 0.98
N LEU A 63 -3.03 18.05 -0.35
CA LEU A 63 -4.32 17.75 -1.00
C LEU A 63 -4.70 16.29 -0.77
N TYR A 64 -3.73 15.37 -0.81
CA TYR A 64 -3.92 13.97 -0.45
C TYR A 64 -4.60 13.81 0.92
N HIS A 65 -4.09 14.48 1.96
CA HIS A 65 -4.66 14.39 3.31
C HIS A 65 -6.06 15.00 3.41
N ILE A 66 -6.28 16.16 2.77
CA ILE A 66 -7.59 16.83 2.76
C ILE A 66 -8.64 15.98 2.03
N MET A 67 -8.27 15.42 0.88
CA MET A 67 -9.17 14.60 0.06
C MET A 67 -9.53 13.30 0.77
N TRP A 68 -8.56 12.58 1.37
CA TRP A 68 -8.85 11.40 2.18
C TRP A 68 -9.81 11.71 3.33
N ALA A 69 -9.52 12.75 4.11
CA ALA A 69 -10.37 13.13 5.23
C ALA A 69 -11.79 13.50 4.77
N SER A 70 -11.92 14.12 3.59
CA SER A 70 -13.21 14.46 3.00
C SER A 70 -13.96 13.22 2.51
N GLY A 71 -13.30 12.33 1.77
CA GLY A 71 -13.89 11.09 1.27
C GLY A 71 -14.38 10.17 2.39
N ILE A 72 -13.59 10.04 3.47
CA ILE A 72 -13.96 9.26 4.66
C ILE A 72 -15.20 9.85 5.33
N ARG A 73 -15.24 11.18 5.55
CA ARG A 73 -16.41 11.84 6.13
C ARG A 73 -17.65 11.66 5.26
N ILE A 74 -17.53 11.81 3.96
CA ILE A 74 -18.65 11.61 3.02
C ILE A 74 -19.16 10.17 3.12
N ALA A 75 -18.27 9.17 3.10
CA ALA A 75 -18.62 7.76 3.25
C ALA A 75 -19.35 7.48 4.59
N GLN A 76 -18.83 8.00 5.70
CA GLN A 76 -19.44 7.86 7.02
C GLN A 76 -20.87 8.42 7.06
N ASN A 77 -21.11 9.58 6.43
CA ASN A 77 -22.43 10.20 6.38
C ASN A 77 -23.41 9.49 5.43
N ILE A 78 -22.93 8.78 4.41
CA ILE A 78 -23.77 7.96 3.52
C ILE A 78 -24.20 6.67 4.23
N VAL A 79 -23.27 6.01 4.94
CA VAL A 79 -23.48 4.67 5.54
C VAL A 79 -24.15 4.74 6.92
N SER A 80 -23.89 5.79 7.70
CA SER A 80 -24.52 6.02 9.01
C SER A 80 -25.24 7.38 9.05
N PRO A 81 -26.56 7.45 8.85
CA PRO A 81 -27.34 8.66 9.07
C PRO A 81 -27.59 8.95 10.56
N THR A 82 -26.99 8.20 11.49
CA THR A 82 -27.15 8.36 12.93
C THR A 82 -26.61 9.72 13.38
N VAL A 83 -27.54 10.58 13.82
CA VAL A 83 -27.39 11.92 14.41
C VAL A 83 -25.95 12.23 14.82
N VAL A 84 -25.24 12.95 13.95
CA VAL A 84 -24.04 13.67 14.38
C VAL A 84 -24.52 14.71 15.36
N ASP A 85 -24.29 14.46 16.65
CA ASP A 85 -24.60 15.40 17.71
C ASP A 85 -24.00 16.77 17.35
N ILE A 86 -24.84 17.79 17.23
CA ILE A 86 -24.45 19.11 16.72
C ILE A 86 -23.37 19.73 17.64
N ASP A 87 -23.34 19.34 18.91
CA ASP A 87 -22.29 19.73 19.86
C ASP A 87 -20.92 19.09 19.52
N TYR A 88 -20.88 17.94 18.85
CA TYR A 88 -19.64 17.31 18.37
C TYR A 88 -19.07 18.00 17.12
N LEU A 89 -19.96 18.48 16.23
CA LEU A 89 -19.64 19.30 15.05
C LEU A 89 -19.09 20.69 15.41
N LEU A 90 -19.50 21.24 16.55
CA LEU A 90 -19.04 22.54 17.05
C LEU A 90 -17.77 22.46 17.92
N SER A 91 -17.34 21.24 18.27
CA SER A 91 -16.14 21.05 19.08
C SER A 91 -14.89 21.57 18.35
N PRO A 92 -13.91 22.18 19.07
CA PRO A 92 -12.66 22.64 18.47
C PRO A 92 -11.85 21.53 17.79
N LYS A 93 -12.14 20.25 18.09
CA LYS A 93 -11.57 19.07 17.41
C LYS A 93 -12.09 18.89 15.98
N PHE A 94 -13.27 19.42 15.66
CA PHE A 94 -13.91 19.33 14.35
C PHE A 94 -13.59 20.52 13.43
N ARG A 95 -13.08 21.62 14.00
CA ARG A 95 -12.63 22.79 13.23
C ARG A 95 -11.29 22.51 12.58
N LEU A 96 -11.29 21.93 11.37
CA LEU A 96 -10.18 21.97 10.40
C LEU A 96 -8.79 21.91 11.07
N GLY A 97 -8.66 20.95 11.99
CA GLY A 97 -7.41 20.63 12.66
C GLY A 97 -6.61 19.79 11.69
N VAL A 98 -5.63 20.45 11.08
CA VAL A 98 -4.67 19.90 10.14
C VAL A 98 -4.20 18.51 10.61
N TYR A 99 -4.42 17.49 9.76
CA TYR A 99 -3.75 16.17 9.77
C TYR A 99 -4.26 14.96 10.57
N SER A 100 -5.57 14.69 10.73
CA SER A 100 -5.96 13.27 10.90
C SER A 100 -7.37 12.94 10.40
N PRO A 101 -7.51 12.05 9.41
CA PRO A 101 -8.79 11.39 9.16
C PRO A 101 -9.22 10.63 10.42
N CYS A 102 -10.45 10.84 10.86
CA CYS A 102 -11.06 10.18 12.00
C CYS A 102 -11.59 8.79 11.62
N ILE A 103 -10.67 7.91 11.19
CA ILE A 103 -10.97 6.48 11.09
C ILE A 103 -10.91 5.92 12.51
N THR A 104 -12.02 5.34 12.93
CA THR A 104 -12.24 4.65 14.20
C THR A 104 -12.33 3.15 13.95
N ASP A 105 -12.20 2.35 15.00
CA ASP A 105 -12.31 0.88 14.87
C ASP A 105 -13.69 0.46 14.33
N ARG A 106 -14.74 1.25 14.62
CA ARG A 106 -16.10 1.06 14.09
C ARG A 106 -16.19 1.18 12.58
N ASP A 107 -15.30 1.92 11.94
CA ASP A 107 -15.28 2.05 10.48
C ASP A 107 -14.83 0.74 9.80
N PHE A 108 -14.27 -0.20 10.57
CA PHE A 108 -13.92 -1.56 10.11
C PHE A 108 -14.98 -2.60 10.48
N ASP A 109 -16.00 -2.24 11.27
CA ASP A 109 -17.12 -3.13 11.64
C ASP A 109 -18.18 -3.20 10.54
N THR A 110 -17.73 -3.25 9.29
CA THR A 110 -18.59 -3.39 8.10
C THR A 110 -18.53 -4.81 7.57
N PRO A 111 -19.65 -5.41 7.14
CA PRO A 111 -19.63 -6.73 6.52
C PRO A 111 -18.72 -6.70 5.29
N LEU A 112 -17.81 -7.68 5.21
CA LEU A 112 -16.97 -7.86 4.03
C LEU A 112 -17.85 -8.23 2.83
N PRO A 113 -17.46 -7.85 1.60
CA PRO A 113 -18.20 -8.23 0.42
C PRO A 113 -18.38 -9.76 0.33
N SER A 114 -19.62 -10.20 0.07
CA SER A 114 -19.95 -11.61 -0.16
C SER A 114 -20.17 -11.86 -1.64
N LEU A 115 -19.75 -13.03 -2.13
CA LEU A 115 -20.12 -13.49 -3.46
C LEU A 115 -21.65 -13.71 -3.53
N PRO A 116 -22.32 -13.39 -4.64
CA PRO A 116 -23.70 -13.81 -4.89
C PRO A 116 -23.82 -15.33 -4.79
N ASP A 117 -24.94 -15.83 -4.24
CA ASP A 117 -25.19 -17.27 -4.03
C ASP A 117 -24.97 -18.10 -5.32
N ASP A 118 -25.31 -17.55 -6.49
CA ASP A 118 -25.14 -18.22 -7.79
C ASP A 118 -23.67 -18.48 -8.18
N GLN A 119 -22.72 -17.71 -7.63
CA GLN A 119 -21.27 -17.88 -7.85
C GLN A 119 -20.64 -18.81 -6.80
N THR A 120 -21.30 -19.03 -5.66
CA THR A 120 -20.82 -19.99 -4.65
C THR A 120 -20.90 -21.43 -5.12
N HIS A 121 -21.84 -21.75 -6.02
CA HIS A 121 -21.96 -23.09 -6.63
C HIS A 121 -20.76 -23.45 -7.52
N ASN A 122 -20.09 -22.47 -8.14
CA ASN A 122 -18.89 -22.70 -8.94
C ASN A 122 -17.66 -23.03 -8.08
N LEU A 123 -17.62 -22.55 -6.82
CA LEU A 123 -16.57 -22.90 -5.85
C LEU A 123 -16.65 -24.38 -5.42
N VAL A 124 -17.84 -24.98 -5.43
CA VAL A 124 -18.07 -26.39 -5.04
C VAL A 124 -17.69 -27.38 -6.16
N SER A 125 -17.63 -26.93 -7.42
CA SER A 125 -17.36 -27.78 -8.59
C SER A 125 -15.88 -27.87 -9.02
N GLY A 126 -14.93 -27.30 -8.26
CA GLY A 126 -13.50 -27.45 -8.52
C GLY A 126 -12.97 -26.70 -9.75
N CYS A 127 -13.76 -25.83 -10.37
CA CYS A 127 -13.31 -24.82 -11.33
C CYS A 127 -13.29 -23.47 -10.63
N GLU A 128 -12.20 -23.17 -9.92
CA GLU A 128 -11.98 -21.89 -9.25
C GLU A 128 -11.65 -20.80 -10.29
N PHE A 129 -12.69 -20.16 -10.85
CA PHE A 129 -12.47 -18.92 -11.58
C PHE A 129 -11.96 -17.85 -10.61
N PRO A 130 -10.86 -17.14 -10.92
CA PRO A 130 -10.38 -16.08 -10.05
C PRO A 130 -11.44 -14.97 -9.98
N ASP A 131 -11.65 -14.41 -8.78
CA ASP A 131 -12.57 -13.28 -8.58
C ASP A 131 -11.82 -12.09 -7.95
N PRO A 132 -11.87 -10.89 -8.55
CA PRO A 132 -11.16 -9.72 -8.03
C PRO A 132 -11.65 -9.28 -6.64
N ILE A 133 -12.82 -9.74 -6.18
CA ILE A 133 -13.36 -9.42 -4.85
C ILE A 133 -12.46 -9.95 -3.73
N PHE A 134 -11.80 -11.10 -3.93
CA PHE A 134 -10.93 -11.71 -2.93
C PHE A 134 -9.73 -10.83 -2.59
N TYR A 135 -9.21 -10.09 -3.57
CA TYR A 135 -8.15 -9.11 -3.36
C TYR A 135 -8.63 -7.97 -2.44
N HIS A 136 -9.84 -7.45 -2.68
CA HIS A 136 -10.41 -6.40 -1.82
C HIS A 136 -10.73 -6.90 -0.40
N ILE A 137 -11.20 -8.13 -0.26
CA ILE A 137 -11.40 -8.79 1.04
C ILE A 137 -10.07 -8.89 1.80
N ALA A 138 -9.01 -9.32 1.13
CA ALA A 138 -7.67 -9.40 1.73
C ALA A 138 -7.18 -8.01 2.17
N LEU A 139 -7.28 -6.99 1.30
CA LEU A 139 -6.88 -5.63 1.64
C LEU A 139 -7.68 -5.05 2.82
N ALA A 140 -8.98 -5.32 2.90
CA ALA A 140 -9.82 -4.86 4.02
C ALA A 140 -9.38 -5.50 5.35
N LYS A 141 -9.12 -6.82 5.35
CA LYS A 141 -8.61 -7.54 6.52
C LYS A 141 -7.23 -7.02 6.97
N ILE A 142 -6.31 -6.85 6.03
CA ILE A 142 -4.95 -6.32 6.29
C ILE A 142 -5.02 -4.90 6.84
N SER A 143 -5.88 -4.05 6.25
CA SER A 143 -6.06 -2.66 6.69
C SER A 143 -6.61 -2.59 8.12
N SER A 144 -7.59 -3.44 8.46
CA SER A 144 -8.13 -3.53 9.81
C SER A 144 -7.08 -3.99 10.83
N LEU A 145 -6.32 -5.04 10.52
CA LEU A 145 -5.22 -5.52 11.35
C LEU A 145 -4.20 -4.42 11.60
N TYR A 146 -3.72 -3.78 10.52
CA TYR A 146 -2.69 -2.76 10.64
C TYR A 146 -3.19 -1.51 11.37
N HIS A 147 -4.45 -1.13 11.17
CA HIS A 147 -5.08 -0.04 11.93
C HIS A 147 -5.09 -0.32 13.43
N ARG A 148 -5.56 -1.52 13.83
CA ARG A 148 -5.62 -1.95 15.24
C ARG A 148 -4.24 -2.02 15.86
N PHE A 149 -3.25 -2.57 15.16
CA PHE A 149 -1.85 -2.55 15.57
C PHE A 149 -1.36 -1.11 15.82
N ARG A 150 -1.62 -0.18 14.89
CA ARG A 150 -1.20 1.23 15.00
C ARG A 150 -1.91 1.98 16.13
N ILE A 151 -3.16 1.64 16.45
CA ILE A 151 -3.87 2.20 17.62
C ILE A 151 -3.26 1.65 18.91
N ALA A 152 -3.11 0.33 19.01
CA ALA A 152 -2.53 -0.31 20.19
C ALA A 152 -1.12 0.20 20.49
N LEU A 153 -0.28 0.35 19.46
CA LEU A 153 1.06 0.91 19.58
C LEU A 153 1.05 2.36 20.10
N ARG A 154 0.14 3.20 19.59
CA ARG A 154 -0.02 4.60 20.04
C ARG A 154 -0.54 4.71 21.46
N ALA A 155 -1.29 3.72 21.94
CA ALA A 155 -1.75 3.66 23.33
C ALA A 155 -0.60 3.38 24.32
N GLY A 156 0.58 2.99 23.83
CA GLY A 156 1.75 2.72 24.66
C GLY A 156 1.62 1.38 25.41
N PRO A 157 1.66 0.24 24.71
CA PRO A 157 1.49 -1.06 25.34
C PRO A 157 2.65 -1.35 26.29
N SER A 158 2.37 -2.10 27.36
CA SER A 158 3.40 -2.51 28.32
C SER A 158 4.42 -3.46 27.70
N ASP A 159 4.01 -4.24 26.70
CA ASP A 159 4.88 -5.16 25.96
C ASP A 159 4.70 -4.95 24.44
N VAL A 160 5.61 -4.18 23.84
CA VAL A 160 5.63 -3.92 22.40
C VAL A 160 6.02 -5.17 21.61
N ALA A 161 6.88 -6.03 22.17
CA ALA A 161 7.36 -7.23 21.48
C ALA A 161 6.23 -8.25 21.33
N GLU A 162 5.40 -8.42 22.36
CA GLU A 162 4.20 -9.25 22.31
C GLU A 162 3.17 -8.70 21.30
N LEU A 163 2.93 -7.39 21.29
CA LEU A 163 2.04 -6.76 20.30
C LEU A 163 2.49 -7.05 18.87
N VAL A 164 3.80 -6.92 18.61
CA VAL A 164 4.41 -7.22 17.30
C VAL A 164 4.23 -8.70 16.95
N ARG A 165 4.52 -9.61 17.88
CA ARG A 165 4.41 -11.07 17.68
C ARG A 165 2.98 -11.49 17.35
N VAL A 166 2.00 -11.00 18.11
CA VAL A 166 0.57 -11.30 17.87
C VAL A 166 0.12 -10.76 16.52
N SER A 167 0.51 -9.52 16.19
CA SER A 167 0.10 -8.89 14.92
C SER A 167 0.75 -9.57 13.71
N ASP A 168 2.01 -9.99 13.80
CA ASP A 168 2.70 -10.76 12.76
C ASP A 168 2.06 -12.15 12.58
N GLY A 169 1.71 -12.82 13.69
CA GLY A 169 1.00 -14.11 13.65
C GLY A 169 -0.34 -14.03 12.94
N LEU A 170 -1.16 -13.02 13.27
CA LEU A 170 -2.44 -12.79 12.59
C LEU A 170 -2.26 -12.48 11.10
N LEU A 171 -1.19 -11.77 10.73
CA LEU A 171 -0.88 -11.51 9.33
C LEU A 171 -0.48 -12.80 8.59
N ALA A 172 0.30 -13.68 9.22
CA ALA A 172 0.67 -14.97 8.67
C ALA A 172 -0.58 -15.87 8.44
N GLU A 173 -1.50 -15.92 9.40
CA GLU A 173 -2.78 -16.62 9.23
C GLU A 173 -3.60 -16.11 8.05
N MET A 174 -3.58 -14.79 7.78
CA MET A 174 -4.25 -14.21 6.61
C MET A 174 -3.59 -14.63 5.29
N ILE A 175 -2.25 -14.76 5.27
CA ILE A 175 -1.51 -15.22 4.09
C ILE A 175 -1.86 -16.68 3.77
N ASP A 176 -1.93 -17.52 4.79
CA ASP A 176 -2.29 -18.95 4.65
C ASP A 176 -3.72 -19.17 4.14
N GLN A 177 -4.59 -18.16 4.27
CA GLN A 177 -6.00 -18.20 3.83
C GLN A 177 -6.23 -17.59 2.44
N LEU A 178 -5.18 -17.15 1.74
CA LEU A 178 -5.34 -16.56 0.42
C LEU A 178 -5.78 -17.62 -0.62
N PRO A 179 -6.68 -17.27 -1.54
CA PRO A 179 -7.02 -18.17 -2.64
C PRO A 179 -5.81 -18.37 -3.57
N PRO A 180 -5.74 -19.50 -4.31
CA PRO A 180 -4.56 -19.85 -5.11
C PRO A 180 -4.09 -18.74 -6.07
N HIS A 181 -5.03 -18.09 -6.77
CA HIS A 181 -4.73 -17.02 -7.72
C HIS A 181 -4.18 -15.73 -7.09
N LEU A 182 -4.25 -15.57 -5.76
CA LEU A 182 -3.63 -14.47 -5.00
C LEU A 182 -2.45 -14.94 -4.16
N ASN A 183 -2.20 -16.26 -4.09
CA ASN A 183 -1.09 -16.80 -3.35
C ASN A 183 0.24 -16.57 -4.12
N PRO A 184 1.23 -15.87 -3.52
CA PRO A 184 2.52 -15.66 -4.16
C PRO A 184 3.32 -16.95 -4.40
N ASP A 185 3.07 -17.99 -3.61
CA ASP A 185 3.76 -19.28 -3.67
C ASP A 185 3.05 -20.30 -4.58
N GLU A 186 2.01 -19.87 -5.30
CA GLU A 186 1.32 -20.73 -6.28
C GLU A 186 2.29 -21.24 -7.34
N GLN A 187 2.33 -22.56 -7.53
CA GLN A 187 3.18 -23.18 -8.54
C GLN A 187 2.72 -22.82 -9.95
N LYS A 188 3.67 -22.39 -10.78
CA LYS A 188 3.41 -22.15 -12.21
C LYS A 188 3.20 -23.47 -12.94
N THR A 189 2.01 -23.65 -13.47
CA THR A 189 1.58 -24.75 -14.33
C THR A 189 0.94 -24.19 -15.60
N THR A 190 0.76 -25.03 -16.62
CA THR A 190 0.04 -24.63 -17.86
C THR A 190 -1.34 -24.07 -17.56
N GLN A 191 -2.07 -24.64 -16.58
CA GLN A 191 -3.39 -24.15 -16.18
C GLN A 191 -3.33 -22.75 -15.55
N THR A 192 -2.33 -22.47 -14.71
CA THR A 192 -2.18 -21.13 -14.12
C THR A 192 -1.77 -20.11 -15.16
N GLU A 193 -0.98 -20.50 -16.17
CA GLU A 193 -0.57 -19.62 -17.27
C GLU A 193 -1.77 -19.28 -18.16
N GLU A 194 -2.56 -20.28 -18.56
CA GLU A 194 -3.81 -20.08 -19.32
C GLU A 194 -4.81 -19.19 -18.57
N ARG A 195 -4.95 -19.38 -17.25
CA ARG A 195 -5.77 -18.52 -16.39
C ARG A 195 -5.24 -17.08 -16.38
N ASP A 196 -3.94 -16.90 -16.20
CA ASP A 196 -3.33 -15.57 -16.09
C ASP A 196 -3.38 -14.80 -17.42
N GLU A 197 -3.37 -15.50 -18.56
CA GLU A 197 -3.67 -14.93 -19.89
C GLU A 197 -5.14 -14.52 -20.04
N MET A 198 -6.06 -15.35 -19.55
CA MET A 198 -7.50 -15.06 -19.59
C MET A 198 -7.91 -13.93 -18.64
N TYR A 199 -7.22 -13.80 -17.50
CA TYR A 199 -7.48 -12.81 -16.46
C TYR A 199 -6.22 -11.98 -16.14
N PRO A 200 -5.80 -11.04 -17.02
CA PRO A 200 -4.53 -10.30 -16.86
C PRO A 200 -4.43 -9.43 -15.61
N TRP A 201 -5.56 -9.18 -14.93
CA TRP A 201 -5.62 -8.46 -13.66
C TRP A 201 -5.21 -9.33 -12.47
N ALA A 202 -5.33 -10.66 -12.56
CA ALA A 202 -5.08 -11.56 -11.42
C ALA A 202 -3.59 -11.59 -11.02
N PRO A 203 -2.61 -11.70 -11.94
CA PRO A 203 -1.20 -11.63 -11.54
C PRO A 203 -0.81 -10.23 -11.05
N TRP A 204 -1.46 -9.17 -11.56
CA TRP A 204 -1.25 -7.81 -11.06
C TRP A 204 -1.72 -7.66 -9.61
N GLN A 205 -2.91 -8.16 -9.27
CA GLN A 205 -3.42 -8.17 -7.90
C GLN A 205 -2.56 -9.05 -6.98
N LYS A 206 -2.13 -10.23 -7.44
CA LYS A 206 -1.22 -11.12 -6.70
C LYS A 206 0.07 -10.39 -6.33
N PHE A 207 0.69 -9.71 -7.29
CA PHE A 207 1.90 -8.92 -7.05
C PHE A 207 1.70 -7.79 -6.05
N ASP A 208 0.67 -6.98 -6.28
CA ASP A 208 0.39 -5.82 -5.46
C ASP A 208 0.08 -6.23 -4.01
N LEU A 209 -0.66 -7.32 -3.84
CA LEU A 209 -0.96 -7.91 -2.54
C LEU A 209 0.30 -8.45 -1.88
N ALA A 210 1.17 -9.16 -2.61
CA ALA A 210 2.42 -9.69 -2.07
C ALA A 210 3.34 -8.57 -1.55
N LEU A 211 3.51 -7.50 -2.32
CA LEU A 211 4.26 -6.32 -1.89
C LEU A 211 3.64 -5.64 -0.66
N THR A 212 2.31 -5.50 -0.65
CA THR A 212 1.57 -4.92 0.47
C THR A 212 1.74 -5.74 1.75
N LEU A 213 1.61 -7.08 1.66
CA LEU A 213 1.80 -8.00 2.79
C LEU A 213 3.22 -7.90 3.34
N LEU A 214 4.23 -7.96 2.49
CA LEU A 214 5.64 -7.80 2.90
C LEU A 214 5.90 -6.44 3.55
N ALA A 215 5.34 -5.36 3.00
CA ALA A 215 5.52 -4.02 3.53
C ALA A 215 4.83 -3.85 4.90
N ILE A 216 3.63 -4.40 5.08
CA ILE A 216 2.94 -4.39 6.37
C ILE A 216 3.70 -5.25 7.39
N ARG A 217 4.17 -6.43 6.99
CA ARG A 217 4.97 -7.32 7.84
C ARG A 217 6.28 -6.65 8.28
N LEU A 218 6.98 -6.03 7.34
CA LEU A 218 8.17 -5.21 7.62
C LEU A 218 7.84 -4.08 8.60
N ASN A 219 6.76 -3.33 8.37
CA ASN A 219 6.37 -2.21 9.22
C ASN A 219 6.00 -2.63 10.66
N ILE A 220 5.35 -3.78 10.83
CA ILE A 220 5.04 -4.34 12.15
C ILE A 220 6.34 -4.70 12.86
N ASN A 221 7.17 -5.54 12.26
CA ASN A 221 8.38 -6.06 12.89
C ASN A 221 9.43 -4.96 13.15
N ARG A 222 9.65 -4.03 12.21
CA ARG A 222 10.60 -2.92 12.38
C ARG A 222 10.29 -1.94 13.49
N THR A 223 9.11 -2.03 14.11
CA THR A 223 8.80 -1.29 15.33
C THR A 223 9.82 -1.56 16.44
N LEU A 224 10.45 -2.75 16.45
CA LEU A 224 11.47 -3.15 17.41
C LEU A 224 12.91 -2.84 16.94
N GLN A 225 13.10 -2.10 15.83
CA GLN A 225 14.40 -1.94 15.20
C GLN A 225 15.45 -1.30 16.12
N SER A 226 15.06 -0.29 16.89
CA SER A 226 15.97 0.32 17.87
C SER A 226 16.42 -0.69 18.93
N GLN A 227 15.51 -1.52 19.43
CA GLN A 227 15.78 -2.48 20.49
C GLN A 227 16.73 -3.60 20.04
N TRP A 228 16.54 -4.16 18.84
CA TRP A 228 17.46 -5.21 18.35
C TRP A 228 18.80 -4.64 17.88
N SER A 229 18.83 -3.36 17.51
CA SER A 229 20.08 -2.66 17.18
C SER A 229 20.96 -2.47 18.43
N GLU A 230 20.35 -2.42 19.62
CA GLU A 230 21.04 -2.31 20.91
C GLU A 230 21.35 -3.68 21.55
N SER A 231 20.47 -4.67 21.37
CA SER A 231 20.62 -6.04 21.90
C SER A 231 20.44 -7.09 20.80
N SER A 232 21.55 -7.60 20.28
CA SER A 232 21.57 -8.51 19.12
C SER A 232 20.89 -9.88 19.35
N LYS A 233 20.67 -10.33 20.59
CA LYS A 233 20.24 -11.71 20.87
C LYS A 233 18.75 -11.89 21.18
N THR A 234 18.08 -10.89 21.74
CA THR A 234 16.70 -11.04 22.25
C THR A 234 15.61 -10.91 21.18
N LEU A 235 15.95 -10.39 20.00
CA LEU A 235 15.00 -10.05 18.93
C LEU A 235 15.50 -10.50 17.53
N SER A 236 16.30 -11.57 17.50
CA SER A 236 16.90 -12.08 16.26
C SER A 236 15.85 -12.52 15.23
N GLY A 237 14.71 -13.05 15.69
CA GLY A 237 13.59 -13.44 14.83
C GLY A 237 12.98 -12.25 14.08
N GLN A 238 12.59 -11.20 14.79
CA GLN A 238 11.99 -10.00 14.19
C GLN A 238 12.98 -9.26 13.29
N ARG A 239 14.26 -9.26 13.65
CA ARG A 239 15.34 -8.78 12.78
C ARG A 239 15.39 -9.58 11.48
N SER A 240 15.45 -10.91 11.54
CA SER A 240 15.47 -11.77 10.34
C SER A 240 14.26 -11.48 9.45
N ILE A 241 13.05 -11.53 10.01
CA ILE A 241 11.80 -11.27 9.29
C ILE A 241 11.85 -9.91 8.58
N SER A 242 12.34 -8.86 9.25
CA SER A 242 12.41 -7.53 8.67
C SER A 242 13.41 -7.45 7.51
N LEU A 243 14.60 -8.04 7.65
CA LEU A 243 15.60 -8.06 6.60
C LEU A 243 15.15 -8.91 5.40
N ASP A 244 14.52 -10.05 5.67
CA ASP A 244 13.98 -10.95 4.64
C ASP A 244 12.81 -10.29 3.89
N CYS A 245 11.92 -9.57 4.59
CA CYS A 245 10.86 -8.79 3.95
C CYS A 245 11.44 -7.66 3.09
N ALA A 246 12.42 -6.91 3.60
CA ALA A 246 13.03 -5.82 2.86
C ALA A 246 13.72 -6.31 1.57
N ARG A 247 14.49 -7.40 1.64
CA ARG A 247 15.11 -8.03 0.47
C ARG A 247 14.07 -8.58 -0.50
N SER A 248 13.02 -9.22 0.01
CA SER A 248 11.92 -9.73 -0.82
C SER A 248 11.20 -8.62 -1.57
N ILE A 249 10.93 -7.46 -0.94
CA ILE A 249 10.34 -6.29 -1.62
C ILE A 249 11.22 -5.84 -2.79
N ILE A 250 12.53 -5.72 -2.59
CA ILE A 250 13.48 -5.32 -3.63
C ILE A 250 13.54 -6.37 -4.74
N TRP A 251 13.64 -7.66 -4.39
CA TRP A 251 13.71 -8.77 -5.34
C TRP A 251 12.44 -8.88 -6.19
N ILE A 252 11.26 -8.84 -5.56
CA ILE A 252 9.97 -8.86 -6.26
C ILE A 252 9.91 -7.66 -7.23
N SER A 253 10.28 -6.46 -6.77
CA SER A 253 10.25 -5.25 -7.60
C SER A 253 11.22 -5.27 -8.79
N SER A 254 12.31 -6.04 -8.72
CA SER A 254 13.28 -6.18 -9.81
C SER A 254 13.00 -7.32 -10.77
N LYS A 255 12.31 -8.37 -10.31
CA LYS A 255 12.01 -9.58 -11.11
C LYS A 255 10.63 -9.58 -11.74
N TRP A 256 9.73 -8.72 -11.29
CA TRP A 256 8.38 -8.71 -11.81
C TRP A 256 8.33 -8.10 -13.21
N GLN A 257 7.89 -8.91 -14.18
CA GLN A 257 7.97 -8.63 -15.62
C GLN A 257 6.95 -7.59 -16.12
N TYR A 258 6.27 -6.88 -15.23
CA TYR A 258 5.31 -5.87 -15.66
C TYR A 258 6.00 -4.57 -16.08
N PRO A 259 5.43 -3.85 -17.05
CA PRO A 259 6.01 -2.61 -17.54
C PRO A 259 6.28 -1.60 -16.43
N THR A 260 7.38 -0.85 -16.57
CA THR A 260 7.79 0.24 -15.66
C THR A 260 6.66 1.21 -15.34
N VAL A 261 5.74 1.44 -16.27
CA VAL A 261 4.58 2.31 -16.07
C VAL A 261 3.68 1.86 -14.91
N GLN A 262 3.53 0.55 -14.69
CA GLN A 262 2.76 0.03 -13.55
C GLN A 262 3.52 0.11 -12.22
N ARG A 263 4.84 0.29 -12.28
CA ARG A 263 5.72 0.55 -11.12
C ARG A 263 5.76 2.04 -10.74
N ARG A 264 5.08 2.93 -11.50
CA ARG A 264 5.04 4.38 -11.24
C ARG A 264 4.15 4.76 -10.04
N GLN A 265 3.42 3.82 -9.44
CA GLN A 265 2.54 4.12 -8.31
C GLN A 265 3.38 4.52 -7.08
N TRP A 266 3.06 5.67 -6.47
CA TRP A 266 3.80 6.21 -5.32
C TRP A 266 3.94 5.23 -4.15
N HIS A 267 2.96 4.37 -3.94
CA HIS A 267 2.96 3.46 -2.81
C HIS A 267 4.02 2.36 -2.96
N HIS A 268 4.27 1.86 -4.18
CA HIS A 268 5.40 0.96 -4.46
C HIS A 268 6.73 1.63 -4.17
N SER A 269 6.89 2.91 -4.55
CA SER A 269 8.10 3.69 -4.24
C SER A 269 8.31 3.86 -2.73
N LEU A 270 7.23 4.06 -1.97
CA LEU A 270 7.30 4.14 -0.51
C LEU A 270 7.65 2.80 0.14
N GLN A 271 7.11 1.69 -0.37
CA GLN A 271 7.44 0.33 0.09
C GLN A 271 8.91 -0.01 -0.18
N LEU A 272 9.39 0.26 -1.40
CA LEU A 272 10.80 0.15 -1.78
C LEU A 272 11.69 0.99 -0.88
N SER A 273 11.35 2.26 -0.68
CA SER A 273 12.11 3.15 0.19
C SER A 273 12.15 2.65 1.64
N THR A 274 11.02 2.12 2.15
CA THR A 274 10.96 1.53 3.49
C THR A 274 11.87 0.31 3.63
N ALA A 275 11.93 -0.55 2.62
CA ALA A 275 12.88 -1.65 2.55
C ALA A 275 14.34 -1.14 2.54
N GLY A 276 14.66 -0.20 1.64
CA GLY A 276 15.99 0.40 1.52
C GLY A 276 16.46 1.07 2.81
N VAL A 277 15.61 1.84 3.48
CA VAL A 277 15.94 2.49 4.76
C VAL A 277 16.24 1.44 5.83
N THR A 278 15.45 0.37 5.87
CA THR A 278 15.66 -0.72 6.85
C THR A 278 17.04 -1.36 6.66
N LEU A 279 17.42 -1.69 5.42
CA LEU A 279 18.73 -2.27 5.11
C LEU A 279 19.88 -1.28 5.32
N ALA A 280 19.70 -0.01 4.97
CA ALA A 280 20.71 1.04 5.17
C ALA A 280 21.02 1.27 6.67
N LEU A 281 19.98 1.30 7.51
CA LEU A 281 20.15 1.41 8.96
C LEU A 281 20.82 0.17 9.56
N GLU A 282 20.49 -1.02 9.05
CA GLU A 282 21.15 -2.26 9.46
C GLU A 282 22.64 -2.24 9.06
N ALA A 283 22.96 -1.83 7.83
CA ALA A 283 24.32 -1.78 7.33
C ALA A 283 25.27 -0.91 8.19
N LYS A 284 24.75 0.15 8.82
CA LYS A 284 25.53 1.02 9.75
C LYS A 284 26.00 0.32 11.01
N LYS A 285 25.38 -0.80 11.37
CA LYS A 285 25.63 -1.52 12.63
C LYS A 285 26.36 -2.84 12.43
N GLN A 286 26.58 -3.25 11.18
CA GLN A 286 27.19 -4.53 10.84
C GLN A 286 28.66 -4.39 10.45
N GLU A 287 29.42 -5.48 10.61
CA GLU A 287 30.80 -5.57 10.16
C GLU A 287 30.89 -5.74 8.62
N ILE A 288 32.06 -5.44 8.08
CA ILE A 288 32.43 -5.61 6.66
C ILE A 288 32.76 -7.10 6.47
N PRO A 289 31.80 -7.96 6.16
CA PRO A 289 31.25 -8.01 4.80
C PRO A 289 29.74 -7.84 4.70
N ILE A 290 29.00 -8.09 5.79
CA ILE A 290 27.54 -8.01 5.85
C ILE A 290 27.07 -6.59 5.52
N SER A 291 27.78 -5.57 6.02
CA SER A 291 27.52 -4.18 5.68
C SER A 291 27.62 -3.92 4.18
N SER A 292 28.59 -4.53 3.48
CA SER A 292 28.78 -4.36 2.04
C SER A 292 27.66 -5.01 1.22
N GLU A 293 27.21 -6.20 1.61
CA GLU A 293 26.07 -6.87 0.96
C GLU A 293 24.79 -6.03 1.10
N LEU A 294 24.52 -5.54 2.31
CA LEU A 294 23.36 -4.68 2.58
C LEU A 294 23.45 -3.35 1.81
N LYS A 295 24.65 -2.76 1.67
CA LYS A 295 24.85 -1.56 0.84
C LYS A 295 24.51 -1.85 -0.63
N SER A 296 24.93 -3.00 -1.16
CA SER A 296 24.60 -3.40 -2.53
C SER A 296 23.08 -3.58 -2.74
N ASP A 297 22.39 -4.17 -1.77
CA ASP A 297 20.92 -4.27 -1.79
C ASP A 297 20.26 -2.86 -1.82
N VAL A 298 20.78 -1.91 -1.05
CA VAL A 298 20.29 -0.52 -1.03
C VAL A 298 20.58 0.21 -2.34
N GLU A 299 21.75 0.04 -2.94
CA GLU A 299 22.09 0.60 -4.25
C GLU A 299 21.16 0.06 -5.34
N HIS A 300 20.82 -1.23 -5.30
CA HIS A 300 19.84 -1.82 -6.21
C HIS A 300 18.45 -1.20 -6.00
N CYS A 301 18.03 -0.98 -4.76
CA CYS A 301 16.79 -0.28 -4.42
C CYS A 301 16.76 1.15 -5.00
N ILE A 302 17.86 1.91 -4.88
CA ILE A 302 17.99 3.25 -5.47
C ILE A 302 17.85 3.18 -7.00
N GLY A 303 18.49 2.19 -7.64
CA GLY A 303 18.36 1.95 -9.09
C GLY A 303 16.90 1.79 -9.53
N LEU A 304 16.12 0.97 -8.81
CA LEU A 304 14.69 0.77 -9.10
C LEU A 304 13.87 2.05 -8.93
N LEU A 305 14.18 2.88 -7.93
CA LEU A 305 13.48 4.15 -7.72
C LEU A 305 13.82 5.18 -8.81
N ASN A 306 15.06 5.22 -9.29
CA ASN A 306 15.49 6.08 -10.39
C ASN A 306 14.74 5.80 -11.70
N GLU A 307 14.30 4.55 -11.94
CA GLU A 307 13.50 4.20 -13.13
C GLU A 307 12.15 4.93 -13.18
N VAL A 308 11.64 5.40 -12.04
CA VAL A 308 10.29 5.99 -11.93
C VAL A 308 10.28 7.39 -11.32
N GLU A 309 11.42 7.98 -10.96
CA GLU A 309 11.45 9.26 -10.22
C GLU A 309 10.88 10.46 -11.00
N SER A 310 11.03 10.48 -12.33
CA SER A 310 10.57 11.60 -13.17
C SER A 310 9.05 11.87 -13.04
N PRO A 311 8.17 10.85 -13.16
CA PRO A 311 6.73 11.01 -12.93
C PRO A 311 6.28 10.84 -11.47
N ASN A 312 7.18 10.64 -10.51
CA ASN A 312 6.83 10.27 -9.14
C ASN A 312 7.64 11.04 -8.09
N ALA A 313 7.01 12.05 -7.51
CA ALA A 313 7.62 12.91 -6.50
C ALA A 313 8.04 12.17 -5.22
N ILE A 314 7.40 11.04 -4.88
CA ILE A 314 7.82 10.20 -3.74
C ILE A 314 9.13 9.49 -4.08
N ALA A 315 9.22 8.84 -5.23
CA ALA A 315 10.44 8.17 -5.67
C ALA A 315 11.64 9.12 -5.70
N HIS A 316 11.47 10.33 -6.24
CA HIS A 316 12.53 11.36 -6.23
C HIS A 316 13.01 11.70 -4.80
N ARG A 317 12.08 11.91 -3.86
CA ARG A 317 12.41 12.17 -2.44
C ARG A 317 13.10 10.97 -1.79
N CYS A 318 12.66 9.76 -2.09
CA CYS A 318 13.20 8.52 -1.57
C CYS A 318 14.63 8.26 -2.07
N VAL A 319 14.94 8.53 -3.34
CA VAL A 319 16.30 8.44 -3.89
C VAL A 319 17.23 9.34 -3.10
N LYS A 320 16.88 10.62 -2.94
CA LYS A 320 17.69 11.58 -2.19
C LYS A 320 17.96 11.10 -0.75
N LEU A 321 16.90 10.67 -0.05
CA LEU A 321 17.01 10.17 1.32
C LEU A 321 17.95 8.96 1.43
N LEU A 322 17.79 7.98 0.53
CA LEU A 322 18.59 6.74 0.56
C LEU A 322 20.06 7.01 0.20
N THR A 323 20.32 7.89 -0.78
CA THR A 323 21.69 8.29 -1.13
C THR A 323 22.38 9.00 0.05
N GLU A 324 21.68 9.91 0.73
CA GLU A 324 22.19 10.56 1.95
C GLU A 324 22.48 9.55 3.06
N LEU A 325 21.57 8.58 3.27
CA LEU A 325 21.76 7.53 4.26
C LEU A 325 22.97 6.66 3.95
N LEU A 326 23.14 6.23 2.68
CA LEU A 326 24.22 5.36 2.20
C LEU A 326 25.59 6.03 2.33
N ASN A 327 25.69 7.33 2.01
CA ASN A 327 26.91 8.12 2.18
C ASN A 327 27.32 8.28 3.66
N GLY A 328 26.38 8.10 4.59
CA GLY A 328 26.63 8.09 6.02
C GLY A 328 26.81 6.69 6.63
N VAL A 329 26.93 5.63 5.81
CA VAL A 329 27.28 4.25 6.20
C VAL A 329 28.71 3.95 5.80
#